data_AF-A0A963EQU5-F1
#
_entry.id   AF-A0A963EQU5-F1
#
_cell.length_a   1.000
_cell.length_b   1.000
_cell.length_c   1.000
_cell.angle_alpha   90.00
_cell.angle_beta   90.00
_cell.angle_gamma   90.00
#
_symmetry.space_group_name_H-M   'P 1'
#
loop_
_entity.id
_entity.type
_entity.pdbx_description
1 polymer ?
#
loop_
_entity_poly.entity_id
_entity_poly.type
_entity_poly.pdbx_seq_one_letter_code
_entity_poly.pdbx_strand_id
1 'polypeptide(L)'
;EVMNSPSLFLQGMQGSRLPIATSHGEGRAIFASAEQRSSANDRIALRYVDNYGAPAALYPSNPNGSQDGVCGLSNEDGRITIMMPHPERVARTVQNSWHPPEWGEDGAWLRMFRTARRALG
;
A
#
# COMPACT_ATOMS: atom_id res chain seq x y z
N GLU A 1 -1.45 2.28 -5.07
CA GLU A 1 -0.43 3.34 -5.22
C GLU A 1 0.30 3.53 -3.90
N VAL A 2 1.61 3.69 -3.96
CA VAL A 2 2.45 4.03 -2.82
C VAL A 2 2.51 5.55 -2.68
N MET A 3 2.01 6.04 -1.55
CA MET A 3 1.88 7.47 -1.27
C MET A 3 3.18 8.02 -0.67
N ASN A 4 3.38 9.33 -0.80
CA ASN A 4 4.44 10.01 -0.07
C ASN A 4 4.06 10.07 1.42
N SER A 5 4.81 9.37 2.27
CA SER A 5 4.57 9.26 3.71
C SER A 5 5.89 9.03 4.45
N PRO A 6 5.93 9.20 5.79
CA PRO A 6 7.11 8.92 6.59
C PRO A 6 7.60 7.46 6.55
N SER A 7 6.78 6.51 6.09
CA SER A 7 7.08 5.07 6.11
C SER A 7 8.51 4.73 5.67
N LEU A 8 9.33 4.27 6.62
CA LEU A 8 10.69 3.80 6.34
C LEU A 8 10.68 2.53 5.47
N PHE A 9 9.59 1.75 5.51
CA PHE A 9 9.42 0.52 4.76
C PHE A 9 9.18 0.77 3.27
N LEU A 10 8.59 1.91 2.91
CA LEU A 10 8.19 2.23 1.53
C LEU A 10 9.10 3.27 0.86
N GLN A 11 10.26 3.57 1.45
CA GLN A 11 11.21 4.50 0.84
C GLN A 11 11.69 4.05 -0.53
N GLY A 12 11.65 5.00 -1.48
CA GLY A 12 12.00 4.79 -2.87
C GLY A 12 10.92 4.08 -3.69
N MET A 13 9.73 3.85 -3.11
CA MET A 13 8.58 3.28 -3.82
C MET A 13 7.49 4.31 -4.10
N GLN A 14 7.60 5.54 -3.59
CA GLN A 14 6.62 6.61 -3.76
C GLN A 14 6.25 6.82 -5.24
N GLY A 15 4.96 6.95 -5.53
CA GLY A 15 4.42 7.07 -6.88
C GLY A 15 4.24 5.75 -7.62
N SER A 16 4.76 4.64 -7.10
CA SER A 16 4.57 3.32 -7.73
C SER A 16 3.12 2.87 -7.67
N ARG A 17 2.63 2.33 -8.78
CA ARG A 17 1.30 1.71 -8.91
C ARG A 17 1.49 0.24 -9.23
N LEU A 18 1.23 -0.61 -8.24
CA LEU A 18 1.56 -2.03 -8.28
C LEU A 18 0.32 -2.84 -7.86
N PRO A 19 0.00 -3.96 -8.51
CA PRO A 19 -0.99 -4.89 -8.00
C PRO A 19 -0.51 -5.48 -6.67
N ILE A 20 -1.44 -5.83 -5.79
CA ILE A 20 -1.12 -6.44 -4.49
C ILE A 20 -2.24 -7.40 -4.07
N ALA A 21 -1.89 -8.52 -3.44
CA ALA A 21 -2.88 -9.45 -2.90
C ALA A 21 -3.72 -8.77 -1.82
N THR A 22 -5.04 -8.84 -1.96
CA THR A 22 -6.01 -8.35 -0.98
C THR A 22 -6.94 -9.50 -0.59
N SER A 23 -7.04 -9.80 0.70
CA SER A 23 -7.78 -10.96 1.22
C SER A 23 -8.24 -10.70 2.66
N HIS A 24 -9.34 -9.96 2.82
CA HIS A 24 -9.88 -9.60 4.13
C HIS A 24 -11.41 -9.41 4.08
N GLY A 25 -12.09 -9.63 5.21
CA GLY A 25 -13.53 -9.33 5.38
C GLY A 25 -13.80 -7.97 6.04
N GLU A 26 -12.84 -7.43 6.79
CA GLU A 26 -13.03 -6.27 7.68
C GLU A 26 -11.97 -5.18 7.46
N GLY A 27 -11.57 -4.96 6.20
CA GLY A 27 -10.47 -4.04 5.86
C GLY A 27 -10.85 -2.57 5.67
N ARG A 28 -12.11 -2.18 5.91
CA ARG A 28 -12.59 -0.81 5.67
C ARG A 28 -12.02 0.15 6.71
N ALA A 29 -11.22 1.12 6.26
CA ALA A 29 -10.75 2.21 7.11
C ALA A 29 -11.92 3.13 7.49
N ILE A 30 -12.09 3.36 8.80
CA ILE A 30 -13.09 4.25 9.39
C ILE A 30 -12.35 5.22 10.31
N PHE A 31 -12.55 6.52 10.09
CA PHE A 31 -12.05 7.59 10.95
C PHE A 31 -13.21 8.11 11.80
N ALA A 32 -12.95 8.52 13.05
CA ALA A 32 -14.04 8.95 13.93
C ALA A 32 -14.63 10.30 13.50
N SER A 33 -13.88 11.10 12.74
CA SER A 33 -14.35 12.36 12.17
C SER A 33 -13.60 12.76 10.89
N ALA A 34 -14.12 13.77 10.19
CA ALA A 34 -13.47 14.35 9.02
C ALA A 34 -12.12 15.02 9.38
N GLU A 35 -12.00 15.60 10.57
CA GLU A 35 -10.77 16.22 11.08
C GLU A 35 -9.69 15.16 11.32
N GLN A 36 -10.05 14.01 11.90
CA GLN A 36 -9.12 12.88 12.05
C GLN A 36 -8.70 12.29 10.71
N ARG A 37 -9.63 12.18 9.75
CA ARG A 37 -9.30 11.77 8.39
C ARG A 37 -8.32 12.75 7.75
N SER A 38 -8.56 14.05 7.89
CA SER A 38 -7.69 15.10 7.32
C SER A 38 -6.29 15.08 7.95
N SER A 39 -6.21 14.95 9.27
CA SER A 39 -4.92 14.89 9.98
C SER A 39 -4.11 13.62 9.69
N ALA A 40 -4.73 12.60 9.10
CA ALA A 40 -4.04 11.40 8.65
C ALA A 40 -3.44 11.52 7.24
N ASN A 41 -3.70 12.59 6.49
CA ASN A 41 -3.31 12.70 5.07
C ASN A 41 -1.82 12.43 4.82
N ASP A 42 -0.94 13.07 5.58
CA ASP A 42 0.52 12.92 5.43
C ASP A 42 1.05 11.56 5.92
N ARG A 43 0.17 10.77 6.55
CA ARG A 43 0.46 9.44 7.10
C ARG A 43 -0.15 8.32 6.27
N ILE A 44 -0.93 8.62 5.24
CA ILE A 44 -1.43 7.60 4.30
C ILE A 44 -0.24 7.08 3.51
N ALA A 45 0.07 5.80 3.70
CA ALA A 45 1.19 5.13 3.07
C ALA A 45 0.79 4.41 1.77
N LEU A 46 -0.45 3.91 1.72
CA LEU A 46 -0.99 3.19 0.59
C LEU A 46 -2.44 3.57 0.34
N ARG A 47 -2.80 3.68 -0.95
CA ARG A 47 -4.19 3.74 -1.39
C ARG A 47 -4.47 2.83 -2.58
N TYR A 48 -5.68 2.31 -2.65
CA TYR A 48 -6.22 1.69 -3.86
C TYR A 48 -6.43 2.75 -4.94
N VAL A 49 -6.12 2.38 -6.18
CA VAL A 49 -6.37 3.19 -7.38
C VAL A 49 -7.07 2.32 -8.41
N ASP A 50 -7.88 2.94 -9.26
CA ASP A 50 -8.43 2.24 -10.42
C ASP A 50 -7.36 2.02 -11.50
N ASN A 51 -7.74 1.34 -12.57
CA ASN A 51 -6.83 1.03 -13.68
C ASN A 51 -6.40 2.26 -14.49
N TYR A 52 -7.04 3.42 -14.27
CA TYR A 52 -6.67 4.72 -14.85
C TYR A 52 -5.75 5.51 -13.92
N GLY A 53 -5.51 5.01 -12.70
CA GLY A 53 -4.63 5.59 -11.70
C GLY A 53 -5.29 6.67 -10.84
N ALA A 54 -6.60 6.85 -10.91
CA ALA A 54 -7.34 7.69 -9.99
C ALA A 54 -7.57 6.96 -8.66
N PRO A 55 -7.69 7.67 -7.52
CA PRO A 55 -8.06 7.06 -6.24
C PRO A 55 -9.34 6.24 -6.39
N ALA A 56 -9.30 4.97 -5.99
CA ALA A 56 -10.43 4.08 -6.22
C ALA A 56 -11.58 4.42 -5.26
N ALA A 57 -12.72 4.83 -5.82
CA ALA A 57 -13.94 5.11 -5.06
C ALA A 57 -14.93 3.94 -5.03
N LEU A 58 -14.83 3.00 -5.98
CA LEU A 58 -15.85 1.98 -6.22
C LEU A 58 -15.27 0.57 -6.18
N TYR A 59 -16.12 -0.39 -5.82
CA TYR A 59 -15.83 -1.82 -5.93
C TYR A 59 -15.75 -2.24 -7.42
N PRO A 60 -14.86 -3.18 -7.80
CA PRO A 60 -13.89 -3.88 -6.96
C PRO A 60 -12.54 -3.18 -6.83
N SER A 61 -12.27 -2.09 -7.57
CA SER A 61 -10.99 -1.36 -7.52
C SER A 61 -10.64 -0.89 -6.12
N ASN A 62 -11.65 -0.52 -5.33
CA ASN A 62 -11.58 -0.38 -3.88
C ASN A 62 -12.39 -1.52 -3.23
N PRO A 63 -11.73 -2.59 -2.76
CA PRO A 63 -12.40 -3.83 -2.38
C PRO A 63 -13.18 -3.74 -1.06
N ASN A 64 -12.92 -2.72 -0.22
CA ASN A 64 -13.49 -2.61 1.12
C ASN A 64 -14.22 -1.28 1.39
N GLY A 65 -14.26 -0.36 0.42
CA GLY A 65 -14.99 0.90 0.54
C GLY A 65 -14.32 1.93 1.46
N SER A 66 -13.01 1.82 1.69
CA SER A 66 -12.26 2.84 2.43
C SER A 66 -12.27 4.17 1.70
N GLN A 67 -12.52 5.27 2.41
CA GLN A 67 -12.51 6.61 1.82
C GLN A 67 -11.15 6.91 1.16
N ASP A 68 -11.17 7.48 -0.05
CA ASP A 68 -9.98 7.77 -0.89
C ASP A 68 -9.08 6.56 -1.17
N GLY A 69 -9.61 5.35 -1.03
CA GLY A 69 -8.89 4.10 -1.23
C GLY A 69 -7.87 3.79 -0.13
N VAL A 70 -7.89 4.47 1.02
CA VAL A 70 -6.89 4.27 2.09
C VAL A 70 -6.80 2.80 2.50
N CYS A 71 -5.60 2.23 2.39
CA CYS A 71 -5.37 0.82 2.74
C CYS A 71 -4.06 0.57 3.48
N GLY A 72 -3.31 1.62 3.81
CA GLY A 72 -2.16 1.56 4.71
C GLY A 72 -1.78 2.93 5.27
N LEU A 73 -1.27 2.94 6.49
CA LEU A 73 -0.88 4.13 7.26
C LEU A 73 0.50 3.92 7.87
N SER A 74 1.27 4.99 8.05
CA SER A 74 2.47 5.00 8.89
C SER A 74 2.30 5.90 10.11
N ASN A 75 3.12 5.68 11.14
CA ASN A 75 3.25 6.65 12.23
C ASN A 75 4.11 7.86 11.78
N GLU A 76 4.21 8.87 12.65
CA GLU A 76 4.86 10.15 12.35
C GLU A 76 6.35 10.03 12.06
N ASP A 77 7.06 9.15 12.77
CA ASP A 77 8.49 8.91 12.57
C ASP A 77 8.80 7.80 11.55
N GLY A 78 7.78 7.19 10.95
CA GLY A 78 7.91 6.22 9.88
C GLY A 78 8.34 4.81 10.28
N ARG A 79 8.66 4.57 11.55
CA ARG A 79 9.13 3.27 12.05
C ARG A 79 8.04 2.21 12.15
N ILE A 80 6.76 2.62 12.09
CA ILE A 80 5.61 1.74 12.10
C ILE A 80 4.81 1.98 10.83
N THR A 81 4.51 0.92 10.08
CA THR A 81 3.60 0.95 8.92
C THR A 81 2.63 -0.21 9.03
N ILE A 82 1.33 0.09 8.98
CA ILE A 82 0.26 -0.91 8.93
C ILE A 82 -0.39 -0.88 7.55
N MET A 83 -0.79 -2.03 7.04
CA MET A 83 -1.51 -2.14 5.78
C MET A 83 -2.42 -3.37 5.76
N MET A 84 -3.53 -3.25 5.05
CA MET A 84 -4.48 -4.35 4.84
C MET A 84 -4.13 -5.29 3.69
N PRO A 85 -3.49 -4.83 2.59
CA PRO A 85 -2.95 -5.73 1.58
C PRO A 85 -1.79 -6.60 2.10
N HIS A 86 -1.49 -7.69 1.38
CA HIS A 86 -0.49 -8.70 1.75
C HIS A 86 0.75 -8.64 0.84
N PRO A 87 1.73 -7.75 1.08
CA PRO A 87 2.95 -7.67 0.26
C PRO A 87 3.79 -8.95 0.32
N GLU A 88 3.73 -9.69 1.42
CA GLU A 88 4.44 -10.95 1.63
C GLU A 88 3.92 -12.08 0.74
N ARG A 89 2.63 -12.04 0.38
CA ARG A 89 2.01 -13.03 -0.53
C ARG A 89 2.37 -12.80 -1.99
N VAL A 90 3.00 -11.69 -2.32
CA VAL A 90 3.38 -11.30 -3.69
C VAL A 90 4.83 -10.81 -3.77
N ALA A 91 5.66 -11.21 -2.80
CA ALA A 91 7.07 -10.83 -2.73
C ALA A 91 7.89 -11.48 -3.86
N ARG A 92 7.47 -12.64 -4.39
CA ARG A 92 8.06 -13.25 -5.58
C ARG A 92 7.20 -13.00 -6.80
N THR A 93 7.82 -12.78 -7.95
CA THR A 93 7.10 -12.57 -9.22
C THR A 93 6.11 -13.69 -9.51
N VAL A 94 6.53 -14.95 -9.33
CA VAL A 94 5.69 -16.14 -9.55
C VAL A 94 4.44 -16.21 -8.67
N GLN A 95 4.37 -15.43 -7.58
CA GLN A 95 3.20 -15.37 -6.70
C GLN A 95 2.18 -14.30 -7.12
N ASN A 96 2.51 -13.47 -8.12
CA ASN A 96 1.60 -12.45 -8.64
C ASN A 96 0.67 -13.09 -9.67
N SER A 97 -0.65 -12.96 -9.46
CA SER A 97 -1.69 -13.48 -10.39
C SER A 97 -1.52 -12.92 -11.81
N TRP A 98 -1.07 -11.68 -11.90
CA TRP A 98 -0.63 -11.03 -13.13
C TRP A 98 0.60 -10.19 -12.82
N HIS A 99 1.58 -10.19 -13.73
CA HIS A 99 2.74 -9.31 -13.68
C HIS A 99 3.26 -9.06 -15.11
N PRO A 100 4.02 -7.97 -15.32
CA PRO A 100 4.74 -7.75 -16.58
C PRO A 100 5.73 -8.90 -16.88
N PRO A 101 5.85 -9.35 -18.14
CA PRO A 101 6.67 -10.50 -18.51
C PRO A 101 8.17 -10.29 -18.27
N GLU A 102 8.63 -9.05 -18.18
CA GLU A 102 10.03 -8.69 -17.97
C GLU A 102 10.50 -8.81 -16.50
N TRP A 103 9.59 -9.08 -15.56
CA TRP A 103 9.97 -9.26 -14.16
C TRP A 103 10.84 -10.53 -13.98
N GLY A 104 11.92 -10.40 -13.21
CA GLY A 104 12.76 -11.52 -12.77
C GLY A 104 12.12 -12.30 -11.62
N GLU A 105 12.94 -12.86 -10.72
CA GLU A 105 12.42 -13.61 -9.56
C GLU A 105 11.68 -12.73 -8.54
N ASP A 106 12.18 -11.52 -8.32
CA ASP A 106 11.71 -10.62 -7.27
C ASP A 106 10.45 -9.86 -7.72
N GLY A 107 9.36 -10.02 -6.97
CA GLY A 107 8.18 -9.18 -7.12
C GLY A 107 8.45 -7.78 -6.56
N ALA A 108 7.72 -6.77 -7.06
CA ALA A 108 7.93 -5.38 -6.68
C ALA A 108 7.83 -5.14 -5.16
N TRP A 109 7.00 -5.90 -4.45
CA TRP A 109 6.82 -5.79 -3.00
C TRP A 109 7.98 -6.34 -2.16
N LEU A 110 8.91 -7.11 -2.75
CA LEU A 110 10.13 -7.50 -2.04
C LEU A 110 10.96 -6.29 -1.62
N ARG A 111 10.87 -5.19 -2.38
CA ARG A 111 11.55 -3.93 -2.05
C ARG A 111 11.20 -3.45 -0.64
N MET A 112 9.96 -3.58 -0.20
CA MET A 112 9.53 -3.15 1.13
C MET A 112 10.35 -3.80 2.25
N PHE A 113 10.57 -5.12 2.15
CA PHE A 113 11.36 -5.88 3.14
C PHE A 113 12.85 -5.55 3.06
N ARG A 114 13.39 -5.34 1.86
CA ARG A 114 14.78 -4.90 1.66
C ARG A 114 15.03 -3.50 2.23
N THR A 115 14.08 -2.58 2.04
CA THR A 115 14.14 -1.22 2.60
C THR A 115 14.11 -1.27 4.13
N ALA A 116 13.25 -2.11 4.71
CA ALA A 116 13.22 -2.33 6.15
C ALA A 116 14.56 -2.86 6.68
N ARG A 117 15.17 -3.85 6.01
CA ARG A 117 16.52 -4.33 6.38
C ARG A 117 17.55 -3.21 6.31
N ARG A 118 17.55 -2.40 5.24
CA ARG A 118 18.48 -1.28 5.07
C ARG A 118 18.34 -0.23 6.16
N ALA A 119 17.14 0.00 6.68
CA ALA A 119 16.88 0.97 7.76
C ALA A 119 17.55 0.60 9.09
N LEU A 120 17.97 -0.66 9.27
CA LEU A 120 18.64 -1.16 10.47
C LEU A 120 20.19 -1.06 10.43
N GLY A 121 20.79 -0.61 9.31
CA GLY A 121 22.25 -0.65 9.07
C GLY A 121 22.73 -1.96 8.48
#